data_AF-A0A0J8JKM4-F1
#
_entry.id   AF-A0A0J8JKM4-F1
#
_cell.length_a   1.000
_cell.length_b   1.000
_cell.length_c   1.000
_cell.angle_alpha   90.00
_cell.angle_beta   90.00
_cell.angle_gamma   90.00
#
_symmetry.space_group_name_H-M   'P 1'
#
loop_
_entity.id
_entity.type
_entity.pdbx_description
1 polymer ?
#
loop_
_entity_poly.entity_id
_entity_poly.type
_entity_poly.pdbx_seq_one_letter_code
_entity_poly.pdbx_strand_id
1 'polypeptide(L)'
;MRLALSSFILLFLTACATTTPPKISYSGEYIWDGQQQTLKLTTNGSLTGGHTGWTVPTQIKNLIIAKDVRVQGRFNVFHSMEIKGEDKYTSVIYGTPITRYNKKNNGCGLCKSAVLAKGNITVKITNLTSLDPYAFHFTGRDKAKLIIDSVRAIDARGGHQNNSDGVSAADGTIVRNSYFETADDIIKVYADISVENTVIKMIGNTLPIQFGWGSYGNNATATFKNVLIIGNQGRTNTGNAIIDARKGRYTKNLYFNNVSILNPTASLMNLWNEGQQAPAGVANITIQDSTIQVKSLANRKNMLANIEICGQTVDINSRQNTWNCGSASLTPDSISSD
;
A
#
# COMPACT_ATOMS: atom_id res chain seq x y z
N MET A 1 -5.63 77.64 -4.60
CA MET A 1 -4.77 76.65 -3.90
C MET A 1 -5.05 75.28 -4.51
N ARG A 2 -4.20 74.77 -5.41
CA ARG A 2 -4.35 73.45 -6.05
C ARG A 2 -3.35 72.49 -5.39
N LEU A 3 -3.85 71.51 -4.62
CA LEU A 3 -3.02 70.44 -4.06
C LEU A 3 -2.67 69.44 -5.17
N ALA A 4 -1.38 69.30 -5.47
CA ALA A 4 -0.86 68.24 -6.31
C ALA A 4 -0.76 66.94 -5.49
N LEU A 5 -1.57 65.94 -5.83
CA LEU A 5 -1.49 64.60 -5.27
C LEU A 5 -0.33 63.86 -5.97
N SER A 6 0.84 63.83 -5.34
CA SER A 6 1.96 62.98 -5.78
C SER A 6 1.63 61.52 -5.50
N SER A 7 1.31 60.77 -6.56
CA SER A 7 1.19 59.30 -6.49
C SER A 7 2.58 58.69 -6.30
N PHE A 8 2.87 58.23 -5.08
CA PHE A 8 4.00 57.34 -4.81
C PHE A 8 3.65 55.94 -5.32
N ILE A 9 4.19 55.57 -6.49
CA ILE A 9 4.20 54.18 -6.96
C ILE A 9 5.19 53.43 -6.09
N LEU A 10 4.69 52.70 -5.08
CA LEU A 10 5.48 51.79 -4.27
C LEU A 10 5.75 50.53 -5.11
N LEU A 11 6.90 50.51 -5.79
CA LEU A 11 7.35 49.34 -6.54
C LEU A 11 7.78 48.26 -5.52
N PHE A 12 6.89 47.33 -5.19
CA PHE A 12 7.25 46.13 -4.44
C PHE A 12 8.12 45.25 -5.33
N LEU A 13 9.44 45.44 -5.23
CA LEU A 13 10.43 44.46 -5.67
C LEU A 13 10.29 43.22 -4.78
N THR A 14 9.38 42.31 -5.13
CA THR A 14 9.41 40.94 -4.61
C THR A 14 10.70 40.30 -5.11
N ALA A 15 11.74 40.35 -4.28
CA ALA A 15 12.95 39.59 -4.48
C ALA A 15 12.56 38.11 -4.53
N CYS A 16 12.49 37.55 -5.75
CA CYS A 16 12.41 36.12 -5.95
C CYS A 16 13.72 35.53 -5.44
N ALA A 17 13.71 35.03 -4.20
CA ALA A 17 14.79 34.20 -3.70
C ALA A 17 14.86 32.96 -4.61
N THR A 18 15.79 32.97 -5.56
CA THR A 18 16.05 31.84 -6.44
C THR A 18 16.65 30.73 -5.60
N THR A 19 15.84 29.75 -5.24
CA THR A 19 16.32 28.55 -4.57
C THR A 19 17.20 27.79 -5.57
N THR A 20 18.44 27.49 -5.18
CA THR A 20 19.34 26.66 -6.00
C THR A 20 18.62 25.36 -6.37
N PRO A 21 18.52 25.02 -7.67
CA PRO A 21 17.84 23.80 -8.09
C PRO A 21 18.43 22.57 -7.40
N PRO A 22 17.60 21.63 -6.92
CA PRO A 22 18.08 20.40 -6.32
C PRO A 22 18.81 19.55 -7.36
N LYS A 23 19.76 18.72 -6.90
CA LYS A 23 20.39 17.71 -7.75
C LYS A 23 19.36 16.62 -8.07
N ILE A 24 18.91 16.59 -9.32
CA ILE A 24 17.98 15.59 -9.84
C ILE A 24 18.76 14.44 -10.47
N SER A 25 18.42 13.21 -10.08
CA SER A 25 19.03 11.98 -10.62
C SER A 25 18.00 11.21 -11.45
N TYR A 26 17.62 11.79 -12.58
CA TYR A 26 16.62 11.25 -13.52
C TYR A 26 17.13 11.39 -14.95
N SER A 27 16.98 10.34 -15.76
CA SER A 27 17.47 10.34 -17.15
C SER A 27 16.51 10.98 -18.16
N GLY A 28 15.25 11.18 -17.79
CA GLY A 28 14.25 11.83 -18.63
C GLY A 28 14.22 13.34 -18.40
N GLU A 29 13.29 14.01 -19.06
CA GLU A 29 13.05 15.45 -18.92
C GLU A 29 12.25 15.75 -17.66
N TYR A 30 12.50 16.92 -17.08
CA TYR A 30 11.79 17.40 -15.91
C TYR A 30 11.72 18.92 -15.85
N ILE A 31 10.74 19.42 -15.10
CA ILE A 31 10.55 20.84 -14.79
C ILE A 31 10.68 21.02 -13.28
N TRP A 32 11.50 21.99 -12.85
CA TRP A 32 11.64 22.39 -11.46
C TRP A 32 11.01 23.77 -11.24
N ASP A 33 10.02 23.82 -10.36
CA ASP A 33 9.46 25.06 -9.83
C ASP A 33 10.02 25.29 -8.42
N GLY A 34 11.00 26.21 -8.34
CA GLY A 34 11.67 26.55 -7.08
C GLY A 34 10.81 27.33 -6.08
N GLN A 35 9.74 27.97 -6.53
CA GLN A 35 8.81 28.68 -5.66
C GLN A 35 7.82 27.71 -5.00
N GLN A 36 7.27 26.78 -5.79
CA GLN A 36 6.34 25.75 -5.31
C GLN A 36 7.04 24.50 -4.77
N GLN A 37 8.36 24.47 -4.80
CA GLN A 37 9.17 23.31 -4.41
C GLN A 37 8.70 22.02 -5.12
N THR A 38 8.39 22.15 -6.41
CA THR A 38 7.73 21.11 -7.21
C THR A 38 8.65 20.62 -8.33
N LEU A 39 8.88 19.30 -8.36
CA LEU A 39 9.54 18.63 -9.47
C LEU A 39 8.50 17.87 -10.29
N LYS A 40 8.36 18.19 -11.57
CA LYS A 40 7.51 17.43 -12.52
C LYS A 40 8.38 16.66 -13.50
N LEU A 41 8.23 15.34 -13.55
CA LEU A 41 8.90 14.45 -14.52
C LEU A 41 8.01 14.36 -15.76
N THR A 42 8.51 14.78 -16.93
CA THR A 42 7.68 15.04 -18.13
C THR A 42 7.86 14.04 -19.27
N THR A 43 8.93 13.25 -19.26
CA THR A 43 9.13 12.15 -20.21
C THR A 43 9.57 10.89 -19.49
N ASN A 44 9.50 9.74 -20.15
CA ASN A 44 9.97 8.46 -19.62
C ASN A 44 11.47 8.53 -19.26
N GLY A 45 11.86 7.82 -18.21
CA GLY A 45 13.25 7.81 -17.78
C GLY A 45 13.51 6.86 -16.63
N SER A 46 14.76 6.78 -16.22
CA SER A 46 15.23 5.98 -15.10
C SER A 46 15.83 6.86 -14.02
N LEU A 47 15.61 6.49 -12.76
CA LEU A 47 16.29 7.06 -11.61
C LEU A 47 17.68 6.44 -11.48
N THR A 48 18.69 7.25 -11.17
CA THR A 48 20.04 6.74 -10.93
C THR A 48 20.04 5.74 -9.76
N GLY A 49 20.77 4.63 -9.93
CA GLY A 49 20.87 3.56 -8.95
C GLY A 49 19.82 2.45 -9.11
N GLY A 50 18.80 2.63 -9.96
CA GLY A 50 17.80 1.59 -10.22
C GLY A 50 17.13 1.08 -8.93
N HIS A 51 17.43 -0.17 -8.55
CA HIS A 51 16.90 -0.78 -7.32
C HIS A 51 17.46 -0.16 -6.03
N THR A 52 18.61 0.54 -6.05
CA THR A 52 19.12 1.27 -4.88
C THR A 52 18.41 2.60 -4.67
N GLY A 53 17.74 3.10 -5.71
CA GLY A 53 16.88 4.28 -5.66
C GLY A 53 17.59 5.62 -5.64
N TRP A 54 16.81 6.65 -5.94
CA TRP A 54 17.20 8.04 -5.78
C TRP A 54 16.68 8.59 -4.46
N THR A 55 17.58 9.18 -3.67
CA THR A 55 17.20 9.94 -2.47
C THR A 55 16.65 11.30 -2.88
N VAL A 56 15.37 11.52 -2.62
CA VAL A 56 14.69 12.76 -2.96
C VAL A 56 15.24 13.90 -2.09
N PRO A 57 15.76 14.99 -2.70
CA PRO A 57 16.26 16.13 -1.96
C PRO A 57 15.15 16.84 -1.16
N THR A 58 15.50 17.33 0.04
CA THR A 58 14.55 17.96 0.98
C THR A 58 13.90 19.24 0.46
N GLN A 59 14.47 19.83 -0.59
CA GLN A 59 13.93 20.98 -1.31
C GLN A 59 12.66 20.62 -2.09
N ILE A 60 12.45 19.35 -2.47
CA ILE A 60 11.28 18.91 -3.23
C ILE A 60 10.16 18.56 -2.27
N LYS A 61 9.07 19.32 -2.24
CA LYS A 61 7.88 19.01 -1.43
C LYS A 61 6.81 18.29 -2.22
N ASN A 62 6.79 18.50 -3.53
CA ASN A 62 5.85 17.87 -4.45
C ASN A 62 6.63 17.25 -5.60
N LEU A 63 6.47 15.95 -5.80
CA LEU A 63 6.95 15.24 -6.99
C LEU A 63 5.75 14.85 -7.83
N ILE A 64 5.75 15.25 -9.10
CA ILE A 64 4.69 14.98 -10.06
C ILE A 64 5.25 14.09 -11.16
N ILE A 65 4.60 12.96 -11.43
CA ILE A 65 4.82 12.15 -12.62
C ILE A 65 3.75 12.55 -13.62
N ALA A 66 4.14 13.09 -14.78
CA ALA A 66 3.16 13.54 -15.77
C ALA A 66 2.31 12.38 -16.31
N LYS A 67 1.21 12.72 -16.98
CA LYS A 67 0.42 11.74 -17.74
C LYS A 67 1.32 11.05 -18.78
N ASP A 68 1.11 9.76 -19.02
CA ASP A 68 1.86 8.96 -19.99
C ASP A 68 3.38 8.85 -19.71
N VAL A 69 3.79 9.11 -18.47
CA VAL A 69 5.19 9.00 -18.02
C VAL A 69 5.40 7.78 -17.13
N ARG A 70 6.40 6.98 -17.50
CA ARG A 70 6.94 5.86 -16.74
C ARG A 70 8.33 6.21 -16.21
N VAL A 71 8.46 6.15 -14.90
CA VAL A 71 9.70 6.36 -14.15
C VAL A 71 10.21 5.00 -13.67
N GLN A 72 11.32 4.52 -14.25
CA GLN A 72 11.95 3.28 -13.80
C GLN A 72 12.86 3.52 -12.59
N GLY A 73 12.65 2.80 -11.50
CA GLY A 73 13.49 2.91 -10.30
C GLY A 73 12.68 2.91 -9.00
N ARG A 74 13.22 3.56 -7.98
CA ARG A 74 12.52 3.81 -6.71
C ARG A 74 12.89 5.15 -6.10
N PHE A 75 12.00 5.66 -5.25
CA PHE A 75 12.20 6.86 -4.46
C PHE A 75 12.55 6.52 -3.00
N ASN A 76 13.65 7.07 -2.50
CA ASN A 76 13.96 7.09 -1.07
C ASN A 76 13.59 8.47 -0.50
N VAL A 77 12.67 8.49 0.46
CA VAL A 77 12.08 9.72 1.00
C VAL A 77 12.36 9.83 2.49
N PHE A 78 13.07 10.90 2.89
CA PHE A 78 13.52 11.13 4.27
C PHE A 78 12.99 12.45 4.88
N HIS A 79 11.97 13.04 4.25
CA HIS A 79 11.24 14.20 4.75
C HIS A 79 9.77 14.08 4.31
N SER A 80 8.85 14.78 4.95
CA SER A 80 7.46 14.81 4.51
C SER A 80 7.35 15.45 3.12
N MET A 81 6.55 14.85 2.25
CA MET A 81 6.29 15.31 0.88
C MET A 81 5.08 14.60 0.26
N GLU A 82 4.70 15.02 -0.94
CA GLU A 82 3.76 14.33 -1.81
C GLU A 82 4.47 13.82 -3.07
N ILE A 83 4.16 12.57 -3.46
CA ILE A 83 4.46 11.98 -4.75
C ILE A 83 3.11 11.73 -5.43
N LYS A 84 2.86 12.35 -6.57
CA LYS A 84 1.59 12.19 -7.29
C LYS A 84 1.76 11.94 -8.78
N GLY A 85 0.86 11.19 -9.36
CA GLY A 85 0.68 11.15 -10.82
C GLY A 85 -0.35 12.19 -11.25
N GLU A 86 -0.25 12.64 -12.49
CA GLU A 86 -1.35 13.40 -13.12
C GLU A 86 -2.50 12.47 -13.52
N ASP A 87 -2.22 11.17 -13.69
CA ASP A 87 -3.20 10.16 -14.07
C ASP A 87 -2.85 8.80 -13.46
N LYS A 88 -3.77 8.21 -12.69
CA LYS A 88 -3.51 6.95 -11.97
C LYS A 88 -3.20 5.76 -12.87
N TYR A 89 -3.53 5.79 -14.16
CA TYR A 89 -3.33 4.67 -15.08
C TYR A 89 -2.04 4.79 -15.88
N THR A 90 -1.62 6.02 -16.19
CA THR A 90 -0.52 6.31 -17.12
C THR A 90 0.68 6.97 -16.47
N SER A 91 0.54 7.54 -15.27
CA SER A 91 1.67 7.97 -14.43
C SER A 91 2.21 6.78 -13.62
N VAL A 92 3.35 6.23 -14.03
CA VAL A 92 3.84 4.93 -13.56
C VAL A 92 5.19 5.03 -12.86
N ILE A 93 5.29 4.45 -11.66
CA ILE A 93 6.57 4.04 -11.05
C ILE A 93 6.79 2.58 -11.42
N TYR A 94 7.83 2.30 -12.19
CA TYR A 94 8.13 0.96 -12.71
C TYR A 94 9.39 0.37 -12.06
N GLY A 95 9.30 -0.87 -11.56
CA GLY A 95 10.46 -1.56 -11.00
C GLY A 95 11.26 -2.32 -12.06
N THR A 96 10.80 -3.52 -12.38
CA THR A 96 11.53 -4.48 -13.23
C THR A 96 10.60 -5.55 -13.82
N PRO A 97 10.83 -5.97 -15.08
CA PRO A 97 10.07 -7.09 -15.65
C PRO A 97 10.56 -8.44 -15.09
N ILE A 98 11.67 -8.46 -14.36
CA ILE A 98 12.33 -9.70 -13.92
C ILE A 98 11.52 -10.34 -12.79
N THR A 99 11.05 -11.56 -13.02
CA THR A 99 10.44 -12.38 -11.96
C THR A 99 11.46 -12.75 -10.89
N ARG A 100 11.00 -12.79 -9.63
CA ARG A 100 11.79 -13.15 -8.45
C ARG A 100 13.03 -12.27 -8.27
N TYR A 101 12.96 -11.01 -8.70
CA TYR A 101 14.09 -10.08 -8.64
C TYR A 101 14.71 -10.02 -7.25
N ASN A 102 13.89 -9.84 -6.20
CA ASN A 102 14.41 -9.73 -4.84
C ASN A 102 15.20 -10.98 -4.40
N LYS A 103 14.64 -12.18 -4.64
CA LYS A 103 15.27 -13.46 -4.31
C LYS A 103 16.55 -13.73 -5.10
N LYS A 104 16.63 -13.27 -6.35
CA LYS A 104 17.83 -13.36 -7.19
C LYS A 104 18.94 -12.37 -6.79
N ASN A 105 18.62 -11.32 -6.04
CA ASN A 105 19.53 -10.20 -5.76
C ASN A 105 19.68 -9.93 -4.24
N ASN A 106 19.97 -10.95 -3.44
CA ASN A 106 20.28 -10.82 -2.00
C ASN A 106 19.12 -10.31 -1.09
N GLY A 107 17.87 -10.57 -1.46
CA GLY A 107 16.77 -10.81 -0.50
C GLY A 107 16.19 -9.65 0.33
N CYS A 108 16.75 -8.43 0.35
CA CYS A 108 16.11 -7.35 1.12
C CYS A 108 14.86 -6.79 0.44
N GLY A 109 13.68 -7.29 0.83
CA GLY A 109 12.39 -6.83 0.30
C GLY A 109 12.11 -5.35 0.59
N LEU A 110 12.17 -4.96 1.87
CA LEU A 110 11.95 -3.56 2.30
C LEU A 110 12.91 -2.58 1.61
N CYS A 111 14.16 -2.99 1.38
CA CYS A 111 15.19 -2.17 0.74
C CYS A 111 15.00 -2.01 -0.77
N LYS A 112 13.93 -2.52 -1.37
CA LYS A 112 13.68 -2.47 -2.82
C LYS A 112 12.25 -2.07 -3.15
N SER A 113 11.63 -1.32 -2.24
CA SER A 113 10.29 -0.77 -2.42
C SER A 113 10.24 0.26 -3.54
N ALA A 114 9.14 0.40 -4.28
CA ALA A 114 8.97 1.50 -5.26
C ALA A 114 9.02 2.88 -4.57
N VAL A 115 8.42 2.99 -3.38
CA VAL A 115 8.63 4.12 -2.46
C VAL A 115 9.09 3.59 -1.10
N LEU A 116 10.25 4.05 -0.65
CA LEU A 116 10.78 3.82 0.69
C LEU A 116 10.80 5.13 1.46
N ALA A 117 9.88 5.28 2.40
CA ALA A 117 9.86 6.38 3.36
C ALA A 117 10.55 5.96 4.66
N LYS A 118 11.37 6.84 5.24
CA LYS A 118 12.07 6.57 6.51
C LYS A 118 12.18 7.82 7.38
N GLY A 119 11.90 7.67 8.67
CA GLY A 119 11.95 8.73 9.68
C GLY A 119 10.56 9.14 10.16
N ASN A 120 10.49 10.06 11.12
CA ASN A 120 9.22 10.55 11.63
C ASN A 120 8.57 11.56 10.67
N ILE A 121 8.06 11.05 9.55
CA ILE A 121 7.57 11.82 8.40
C ILE A 121 6.23 11.29 7.91
N THR A 122 5.53 12.10 7.13
CA THR A 122 4.33 11.66 6.39
C THR A 122 4.57 11.82 4.90
N VAL A 123 4.38 10.74 4.15
CA VAL A 123 4.48 10.75 2.68
C VAL A 123 3.10 10.48 2.09
N LYS A 124 2.63 11.40 1.25
CA LYS A 124 1.42 11.21 0.45
C LYS A 124 1.79 10.62 -0.90
N ILE A 125 1.10 9.58 -1.33
CA ILE A 125 1.29 8.90 -2.60
C ILE A 125 -0.08 8.85 -3.29
N THR A 126 -0.25 9.62 -4.36
CA THR A 126 -1.59 9.85 -4.92
C THR A 126 -1.65 9.68 -6.44
N ASN A 127 -2.80 9.22 -6.95
CA ASN A 127 -3.15 9.25 -8.37
C ASN A 127 -2.08 8.69 -9.33
N LEU A 128 -1.48 7.53 -9.00
CA LEU A 128 -0.43 6.89 -9.82
C LEU A 128 -0.52 5.36 -9.80
N THR A 129 0.18 4.70 -10.72
CA THR A 129 0.41 3.25 -10.69
C THR A 129 1.84 2.94 -10.21
N SER A 130 1.98 2.01 -9.26
CA SER A 130 3.22 1.31 -8.96
C SER A 130 3.17 -0.06 -9.64
N LEU A 131 4.03 -0.27 -10.64
CA LEU A 131 4.04 -1.44 -11.53
C LEU A 131 5.32 -2.24 -11.38
N ASP A 132 5.18 -3.55 -11.15
CA ASP A 132 6.25 -4.54 -11.12
C ASP A 132 7.45 -4.10 -10.27
N PRO A 133 7.26 -3.76 -8.99
CA PRO A 133 8.35 -3.31 -8.12
C PRO A 133 9.47 -4.35 -8.03
N TYR A 134 10.67 -3.90 -7.69
CA TYR A 134 11.83 -4.78 -7.46
C TYR A 134 11.61 -5.72 -6.26
N ALA A 135 10.88 -5.24 -5.26
CA ALA A 135 10.27 -6.00 -4.19
C ALA A 135 8.95 -5.30 -3.83
N PHE A 136 8.84 -4.55 -2.74
CA PHE A 136 7.57 -4.05 -2.25
C PHE A 136 7.05 -2.85 -3.09
N HIS A 137 5.76 -2.57 -3.04
CA HIS A 137 5.24 -1.32 -3.59
C HIS A 137 5.58 -0.15 -2.65
N PHE A 138 5.15 -0.21 -1.39
CA PHE A 138 5.24 0.91 -0.46
C PHE A 138 5.71 0.49 0.93
N THR A 139 6.81 1.12 1.38
CA THR A 139 7.37 0.87 2.71
C THR A 139 7.54 2.17 3.48
N GLY A 140 7.02 2.21 4.70
CA GLY A 140 7.32 3.23 5.71
C GLY A 140 8.12 2.63 6.87
N ARG A 141 9.24 3.25 7.24
CA ARG A 141 10.10 2.84 8.36
C ARG A 141 10.32 3.97 9.35
N ASP A 142 10.68 3.58 10.58
CA ASP A 142 11.13 4.49 11.63
C ASP A 142 10.12 5.63 11.88
N LYS A 143 8.85 5.25 12.03
CA LYS A 143 7.66 6.11 12.19
C LYS A 143 7.18 6.82 10.91
N ALA A 144 7.66 6.43 9.73
CA ALA A 144 7.17 7.00 8.48
C ALA A 144 5.75 6.49 8.18
N LYS A 145 4.78 7.41 8.24
CA LYS A 145 3.38 7.19 7.90
C LYS A 145 3.17 7.39 6.40
N LEU A 146 2.36 6.53 5.79
CA LEU A 146 1.97 6.66 4.39
C LEU A 146 0.49 7.04 4.28
N ILE A 147 0.17 7.91 3.32
CA ILE A 147 -1.20 8.18 2.89
C ILE A 147 -1.25 7.82 1.40
N ILE A 148 -1.89 6.70 1.08
CA ILE A 148 -1.98 6.12 -0.26
C ILE A 148 -3.41 6.33 -0.75
N ASP A 149 -3.61 7.14 -1.78
CA ASP A 149 -4.94 7.54 -2.26
C ASP A 149 -5.03 7.48 -3.78
N SER A 150 -6.03 6.79 -4.32
CA SER A 150 -6.24 6.70 -5.77
C SER A 150 -5.04 6.07 -6.49
N VAL A 151 -4.44 5.04 -5.86
CA VAL A 151 -3.23 4.37 -6.35
C VAL A 151 -3.55 2.97 -6.85
N ARG A 152 -2.83 2.54 -7.88
CA ARG A 152 -2.84 1.15 -8.35
C ARG A 152 -1.49 0.50 -8.03
N ALA A 153 -1.48 -0.63 -7.34
CA ALA A 153 -0.28 -1.41 -7.03
C ALA A 153 -0.39 -2.77 -7.70
N ILE A 154 0.39 -2.99 -8.76
CA ILE A 154 0.23 -4.13 -9.67
C ILE A 154 1.56 -4.86 -9.84
N ASP A 155 1.53 -6.18 -9.66
CA ASP A 155 2.56 -7.09 -10.15
C ASP A 155 1.99 -7.91 -11.32
N ALA A 156 2.24 -7.43 -12.54
CA ALA A 156 1.80 -8.04 -13.78
C ALA A 156 2.58 -9.32 -14.12
N ARG A 157 3.57 -9.72 -13.31
CA ARG A 157 4.42 -10.89 -13.54
C ARG A 157 3.85 -12.19 -12.95
N GLY A 158 2.60 -12.17 -12.48
CA GLY A 158 1.81 -13.39 -12.24
C GLY A 158 2.05 -14.13 -10.92
N GLY A 159 2.61 -13.50 -9.88
CA GLY A 159 2.55 -14.09 -8.54
C GLY A 159 3.73 -14.98 -8.11
N HIS A 160 4.73 -15.20 -8.97
CA HIS A 160 5.73 -16.27 -8.78
C HIS A 160 6.85 -15.95 -7.78
N GLN A 161 6.55 -15.69 -6.51
CA GLN A 161 7.54 -15.34 -5.46
C GLN A 161 8.34 -14.06 -5.78
N ASN A 162 7.67 -13.06 -6.34
CA ASN A 162 8.32 -11.77 -6.63
C ASN A 162 8.63 -10.95 -5.37
N ASN A 163 7.99 -11.29 -4.24
CA ASN A 163 8.03 -10.50 -3.02
C ASN A 163 7.57 -9.05 -3.27
N SER A 164 6.47 -8.93 -4.02
CA SER A 164 5.82 -7.65 -4.29
C SER A 164 4.74 -7.36 -3.26
N ASP A 165 5.17 -7.16 -2.04
CA ASP A 165 4.27 -6.83 -0.94
C ASP A 165 3.65 -5.45 -1.20
N GLY A 166 2.42 -5.23 -0.76
CA GLY A 166 1.69 -3.97 -0.96
C GLY A 166 2.23 -2.86 -0.05
N VAL A 167 1.73 -2.82 1.17
CA VAL A 167 1.96 -1.74 2.15
C VAL A 167 2.49 -2.32 3.45
N SER A 168 3.63 -1.80 3.90
CA SER A 168 4.21 -2.03 5.22
C SER A 168 4.71 -0.71 5.78
N ALA A 169 3.98 -0.08 6.69
CA ALA A 169 4.28 1.27 7.16
C ALA A 169 3.99 1.46 8.66
N ALA A 170 4.30 2.66 9.15
CA ALA A 170 4.08 3.01 10.55
C ALA A 170 2.60 3.29 10.86
N ASP A 171 2.38 3.51 12.15
CA ASP A 171 1.08 3.81 12.75
C ASP A 171 0.33 4.96 12.06
N GLY A 172 -0.98 4.80 11.97
CA GLY A 172 -1.89 5.76 11.35
C GLY A 172 -1.80 5.82 9.83
N THR A 173 -1.20 4.82 9.17
CA THR A 173 -1.17 4.72 7.71
C THR A 173 -2.59 4.57 7.15
N ILE A 174 -2.85 5.23 6.01
CA ILE A 174 -4.16 5.23 5.35
C ILE A 174 -3.97 4.75 3.90
N VAL A 175 -4.82 3.82 3.48
CA VAL A 175 -4.96 3.35 2.09
C VAL A 175 -6.39 3.57 1.67
N ARG A 176 -6.62 4.31 0.58
CA ARG A 176 -7.98 4.57 0.11
C ARG A 176 -8.13 4.70 -1.40
N ASN A 177 -9.34 4.45 -1.89
CA ASN A 177 -9.71 4.61 -3.31
C ASN A 177 -8.75 3.86 -4.26
N SER A 178 -8.19 2.74 -3.81
CA SER A 178 -7.00 2.13 -4.42
C SER A 178 -7.31 0.75 -4.99
N TYR A 179 -6.40 0.26 -5.82
CA TYR A 179 -6.44 -1.07 -6.42
C TYR A 179 -5.13 -1.82 -6.16
N PHE A 180 -5.21 -3.05 -5.66
CA PHE A 180 -4.05 -3.90 -5.40
C PHE A 180 -4.18 -5.24 -6.11
N GLU A 181 -3.15 -5.61 -6.86
CA GLU A 181 -2.98 -6.90 -7.52
C GLU A 181 -1.52 -7.31 -7.37
N THR A 182 -1.15 -7.78 -6.18
CA THR A 182 0.26 -7.99 -5.82
C THR A 182 0.58 -9.45 -5.50
N ALA A 183 1.81 -9.86 -5.82
CA ALA A 183 2.33 -11.22 -5.71
C ALA A 183 2.85 -11.61 -4.31
N ASP A 184 2.37 -10.98 -3.24
CA ASP A 184 2.77 -11.30 -1.85
C ASP A 184 1.76 -10.71 -0.83
N ASP A 185 2.22 -10.39 0.38
CA ASP A 185 1.45 -9.76 1.45
C ASP A 185 1.00 -8.32 1.06
N ILE A 186 -0.29 -8.07 0.90
CA ILE A 186 -0.81 -6.76 0.47
C ILE A 186 -0.86 -5.78 1.64
N ILE A 187 -1.66 -6.04 2.67
CA ILE A 187 -1.79 -5.16 3.84
C ILE A 187 -1.10 -5.82 5.04
N LYS A 188 0.06 -5.28 5.46
CA LYS A 188 0.75 -5.76 6.66
C LYS A 188 0.29 -5.00 7.90
N VAL A 189 -0.42 -5.68 8.80
CA VAL A 189 -0.92 -5.09 10.05
C VAL A 189 0.16 -5.13 11.12
N TYR A 190 1.19 -4.29 10.98
CA TYR A 190 2.29 -4.13 11.95
C TYR A 190 2.19 -2.86 12.80
N ALA A 191 1.20 -2.02 12.52
CA ALA A 191 0.81 -0.82 13.26
C ALA A 191 -0.67 -0.51 12.92
N ASP A 192 -1.25 0.55 13.48
CA ASP A 192 -2.62 0.89 13.14
C ASP A 192 -2.71 1.33 11.67
N ILE A 193 -3.69 0.77 10.96
CA ILE A 193 -3.89 1.01 9.52
C ILE A 193 -5.38 1.07 9.17
N SER A 194 -5.74 2.01 8.30
CA SER A 194 -7.08 2.13 7.74
C SER A 194 -7.05 1.88 6.24
N VAL A 195 -7.94 1.02 5.77
CA VAL A 195 -8.13 0.69 4.36
C VAL A 195 -9.58 0.95 4.00
N GLU A 196 -9.84 1.85 3.05
CA GLU A 196 -11.20 2.19 2.62
C GLU A 196 -11.36 2.24 1.10
N ASN A 197 -12.56 1.94 0.59
CA ASN A 197 -12.90 2.08 -0.83
C ASN A 197 -11.85 1.43 -1.76
N THR A 198 -11.41 0.22 -1.42
CA THR A 198 -10.24 -0.40 -2.06
C THR A 198 -10.59 -1.76 -2.63
N VAL A 199 -10.10 -2.04 -3.84
CA VAL A 199 -10.20 -3.36 -4.47
C VAL A 199 -8.87 -4.09 -4.32
N ILE A 200 -8.95 -5.34 -3.89
CA ILE A 200 -7.84 -6.29 -3.84
C ILE A 200 -8.18 -7.47 -4.75
N LYS A 201 -7.41 -7.63 -5.84
CA LYS A 201 -7.49 -8.79 -6.71
C LYS A 201 -6.40 -9.78 -6.34
N MET A 202 -6.81 -10.99 -5.98
CA MET A 202 -5.91 -12.08 -5.63
C MET A 202 -5.36 -12.75 -6.89
N ILE A 203 -4.03 -12.72 -7.00
CA ILE A 203 -3.23 -13.47 -7.98
C ILE A 203 -2.39 -14.53 -7.26
N GLY A 204 -1.50 -15.21 -7.98
CA GLY A 204 -0.58 -16.17 -7.38
C GLY A 204 0.20 -15.58 -6.19
N ASN A 205 0.32 -16.35 -5.11
CA ASN A 205 1.03 -15.97 -3.88
C ASN A 205 0.47 -14.76 -3.09
N THR A 206 -0.62 -14.14 -3.53
CA THR A 206 -1.27 -13.03 -2.81
C THR A 206 -1.74 -13.47 -1.43
N LEU A 207 -1.52 -12.60 -0.43
CA LEU A 207 -2.22 -12.58 0.84
C LEU A 207 -2.79 -11.18 1.08
N PRO A 208 -4.11 -10.98 1.01
CA PRO A 208 -4.71 -9.66 1.21
C PRO A 208 -4.31 -9.02 2.53
N ILE A 209 -4.35 -9.79 3.63
CA ILE A 209 -4.12 -9.29 4.99
C ILE A 209 -3.13 -10.21 5.69
N GLN A 210 -2.03 -9.62 6.16
CA GLN A 210 -0.96 -10.36 6.81
C GLN A 210 -0.53 -9.67 8.09
N PHE A 211 -0.33 -10.44 9.17
CA PHE A 211 0.18 -9.87 10.44
C PHE A 211 1.07 -10.81 11.25
N GLY A 212 1.57 -11.87 10.63
CA GLY A 212 2.60 -12.74 11.19
C GLY A 212 4.03 -12.29 10.86
N TRP A 213 4.91 -13.26 10.68
CA TRP A 213 6.37 -13.22 10.51
C TRP A 213 7.17 -12.93 11.78
N GLY A 214 6.57 -12.34 12.81
CA GLY A 214 7.23 -12.07 14.07
C GLY A 214 6.31 -11.36 15.07
N SER A 215 6.86 -10.98 16.21
CA SER A 215 6.12 -10.25 17.26
C SER A 215 6.08 -8.75 16.96
N TYR A 216 5.37 -8.37 15.90
CA TYR A 216 5.26 -6.97 15.46
C TYR A 216 3.90 -6.38 15.82
N GLY A 217 3.87 -5.08 16.18
CA GLY A 217 2.64 -4.31 16.33
C GLY A 217 1.64 -4.84 17.35
N ASN A 218 2.09 -5.19 18.56
CA ASN A 218 1.16 -5.66 19.58
C ASN A 218 0.04 -4.63 19.82
N ASN A 219 -1.20 -5.08 19.88
CA ASN A 219 -2.44 -4.29 19.94
C ASN A 219 -2.75 -3.44 18.69
N ALA A 220 -2.03 -3.63 17.59
CA ALA A 220 -2.33 -2.92 16.34
C ALA A 220 -3.76 -3.21 15.86
N THR A 221 -4.39 -2.16 15.36
CA THR A 221 -5.76 -2.15 14.86
C THR A 221 -5.78 -1.90 13.36
N ALA A 222 -6.35 -2.83 12.61
CA ALA A 222 -6.66 -2.64 11.20
C ALA A 222 -8.15 -2.44 10.99
N THR A 223 -8.51 -1.43 10.21
CA THR A 223 -9.89 -1.15 9.80
C THR A 223 -10.02 -1.29 8.29
N PHE A 224 -11.02 -2.02 7.85
CA PHE A 224 -11.35 -2.26 6.45
C PHE A 224 -12.79 -1.84 6.21
N LYS A 225 -13.00 -0.77 5.44
CA LYS A 225 -14.33 -0.23 5.16
C LYS A 225 -14.58 -0.17 3.66
N ASN A 226 -15.68 -0.74 3.18
CA ASN A 226 -15.97 -0.72 1.73
C ASN A 226 -14.78 -1.30 0.94
N VAL A 227 -14.42 -2.55 1.22
CA VAL A 227 -13.29 -3.24 0.57
C VAL A 227 -13.81 -4.44 -0.19
N LEU A 228 -13.39 -4.57 -1.45
CA LEU A 228 -13.71 -5.70 -2.30
C LEU A 228 -12.46 -6.57 -2.50
N ILE A 229 -12.50 -7.82 -2.04
CA ILE A 229 -11.46 -8.83 -2.23
C ILE A 229 -12.00 -9.89 -3.19
N ILE A 230 -11.37 -10.03 -4.35
CA ILE A 230 -11.83 -10.92 -5.44
C ILE A 230 -10.72 -11.82 -5.97
N GLY A 231 -11.11 -12.88 -6.66
CA GLY A 231 -10.21 -13.73 -7.44
C GLY A 231 -10.43 -15.21 -7.17
N ASN A 232 -9.57 -16.05 -7.72
CA ASN A 232 -9.60 -17.51 -7.53
C ASN A 232 -8.19 -18.08 -7.29
N GLN A 233 -7.23 -17.21 -6.99
CA GLN A 233 -5.85 -17.57 -6.69
C GLN A 233 -5.47 -17.11 -5.28
N GLY A 234 -4.23 -17.33 -4.90
CA GLY A 234 -3.64 -16.87 -3.66
C GLY A 234 -2.38 -17.65 -3.32
N ARG A 235 -1.95 -17.53 -2.07
CA ARG A 235 -0.87 -18.33 -1.51
C ARG A 235 -1.33 -19.75 -1.20
N THR A 236 -0.94 -20.70 -2.04
CA THR A 236 -1.45 -22.09 -2.00
C THR A 236 -1.20 -22.79 -0.67
N ASN A 237 -0.02 -22.64 -0.07
CA ASN A 237 0.31 -23.29 1.20
C ASN A 237 -0.42 -22.72 2.42
N THR A 238 -1.15 -21.60 2.28
CA THR A 238 -2.05 -21.08 3.30
C THR A 238 -3.51 -21.41 3.00
N GLY A 239 -3.80 -22.13 1.91
CA GLY A 239 -5.17 -22.36 1.46
C GLY A 239 -5.76 -21.15 0.74
N ASN A 240 -4.91 -20.36 0.07
CA ASN A 240 -5.27 -19.08 -0.54
C ASN A 240 -5.92 -18.12 0.48
N ALA A 241 -5.40 -18.08 1.71
CA ALA A 241 -6.06 -17.38 2.80
C ALA A 241 -6.24 -15.87 2.54
N ILE A 242 -7.38 -15.33 2.98
CA ILE A 242 -7.63 -13.87 2.97
C ILE A 242 -6.85 -13.20 4.10
N ILE A 243 -6.93 -13.78 5.30
CA ILE A 243 -6.27 -13.33 6.52
C ILE A 243 -5.23 -14.38 6.92
N ASP A 244 -3.96 -13.98 7.02
CA ASP A 244 -2.87 -14.87 7.39
C ASP A 244 -2.03 -14.36 8.55
N ALA A 245 -1.73 -15.27 9.45
CA ALA A 245 -0.81 -15.05 10.54
C ALA A 245 0.09 -16.27 10.67
N ARG A 246 1.37 -16.10 10.36
CA ARG A 246 2.40 -17.12 10.53
C ARG A 246 3.45 -16.65 11.54
N LYS A 247 3.43 -17.15 12.78
CA LYS A 247 4.34 -16.78 13.90
C LYS A 247 4.05 -15.42 14.55
N GLY A 248 4.34 -15.35 15.85
CA GLY A 248 4.41 -14.11 16.63
C GLY A 248 3.64 -14.17 17.94
N ARG A 249 3.99 -13.24 18.84
CA ARG A 249 3.31 -13.01 20.13
C ARG A 249 2.76 -11.60 20.14
N TYR A 250 1.47 -11.48 19.90
CA TYR A 250 0.77 -10.21 19.81
C TYR A 250 -0.73 -10.43 20.03
N THR A 251 -1.44 -9.34 20.29
CA THR A 251 -2.88 -9.21 20.04
C THR A 251 -3.09 -8.31 18.83
N LYS A 252 -4.00 -8.66 17.93
CA LYS A 252 -4.40 -7.85 16.78
C LYS A 252 -5.90 -7.65 16.77
N ASN A 253 -6.33 -6.47 16.37
CA ASN A 253 -7.75 -6.15 16.20
C ASN A 253 -8.01 -5.85 14.73
N LEU A 254 -8.93 -6.58 14.12
CA LEU A 254 -9.29 -6.43 12.72
C LEU A 254 -10.79 -6.18 12.62
N TYR A 255 -11.16 -5.02 12.09
CA TYR A 255 -12.54 -4.60 11.92
C TYR A 255 -12.87 -4.47 10.44
N PHE A 256 -13.88 -5.20 10.00
CA PHE A 256 -14.37 -5.19 8.63
C PHE A 256 -15.80 -4.70 8.64
N ASN A 257 -16.07 -3.62 7.92
CA ASN A 257 -17.39 -3.07 7.74
C ASN A 257 -17.68 -2.91 6.25
N ASN A 258 -18.79 -3.47 5.79
CA ASN A 258 -19.19 -3.40 4.39
C ASN A 258 -18.09 -3.92 3.45
N VAL A 259 -17.61 -5.15 3.69
CA VAL A 259 -16.62 -5.80 2.82
C VAL A 259 -17.25 -6.89 1.98
N SER A 260 -16.70 -7.11 0.79
CA SER A 260 -17.08 -8.21 -0.09
C SER A 260 -15.87 -9.09 -0.33
N ILE A 261 -15.91 -10.34 0.12
CA ILE A 261 -14.83 -11.32 0.01
C ILE A 261 -15.32 -12.46 -0.87
N LEU A 262 -14.92 -12.45 -2.14
CA LEU A 262 -15.40 -13.37 -3.16
C LEU A 262 -14.21 -14.14 -3.75
N ASN A 263 -13.86 -15.25 -3.10
CA ASN A 263 -12.84 -16.17 -3.62
C ASN A 263 -13.23 -17.62 -3.29
N PRO A 264 -13.86 -18.35 -4.23
CA PRO A 264 -14.40 -19.69 -3.97
C PRO A 264 -13.32 -20.76 -3.71
N THR A 265 -12.04 -20.42 -3.87
CA THR A 265 -10.91 -21.34 -3.61
C THR A 265 -10.21 -21.06 -2.28
N ALA A 266 -10.48 -19.92 -1.65
CA ALA A 266 -9.79 -19.44 -0.46
C ALA A 266 -10.35 -20.03 0.84
N SER A 267 -9.50 -20.14 1.86
CA SER A 267 -9.96 -20.08 3.24
C SER A 267 -10.10 -18.61 3.68
N LEU A 268 -11.07 -18.27 4.54
CA LEU A 268 -11.09 -16.92 5.12
C LEU A 268 -9.81 -16.66 5.94
N MET A 269 -9.35 -17.67 6.68
CA MET A 269 -8.25 -17.53 7.64
C MET A 269 -7.20 -18.64 7.57
N ASN A 270 -5.94 -18.28 7.81
CA ASN A 270 -4.84 -19.19 8.14
C ASN A 270 -4.08 -18.62 9.35
N LEU A 271 -4.48 -19.00 10.57
CA LEU A 271 -3.97 -18.44 11.83
C LEU A 271 -3.08 -19.47 12.54
N TRP A 272 -1.80 -19.47 12.17
CA TRP A 272 -0.85 -20.52 12.53
C TRP A 272 0.44 -19.99 13.17
N ASN A 273 0.64 -20.26 14.44
CA ASN A 273 1.90 -20.08 15.15
C ASN A 273 2.86 -21.25 14.84
N GLU A 274 3.65 -21.10 13.78
CA GLU A 274 4.70 -22.05 13.41
C GLU A 274 5.81 -22.12 14.48
N GLY A 275 6.16 -23.33 14.92
CA GLY A 275 7.17 -23.56 15.96
C GLY A 275 6.65 -23.71 17.39
N GLN A 276 5.32 -23.70 17.58
CA GLN A 276 4.62 -24.07 18.84
C GLN A 276 5.11 -23.41 20.14
N GLN A 277 5.81 -22.28 20.09
CA GLN A 277 6.19 -21.57 21.31
C GLN A 277 4.99 -20.80 21.87
N ALA A 278 4.25 -21.43 22.77
CA ALA A 278 3.25 -20.78 23.58
C ALA A 278 3.85 -19.57 24.36
N PRO A 279 3.05 -18.54 24.69
CA PRO A 279 1.68 -18.33 24.22
C PRO A 279 1.64 -17.91 22.74
N ALA A 280 0.65 -18.42 22.00
CA ALA A 280 0.38 -17.98 20.63
C ALA A 280 -0.24 -16.57 20.64
N GLY A 281 -0.09 -15.82 19.55
CA GLY A 281 -0.81 -14.56 19.38
C GLY A 281 -2.34 -14.73 19.34
N VAL A 282 -3.04 -13.62 19.57
CA VAL A 282 -4.50 -13.49 19.55
C VAL A 282 -4.92 -12.63 18.36
N ALA A 283 -5.93 -13.08 17.61
CA ALA A 283 -6.60 -12.28 16.59
C ALA A 283 -8.05 -12.02 17.00
N ASN A 284 -8.42 -10.76 17.19
CA ASN A 284 -9.80 -10.33 17.36
C ASN A 284 -10.31 -9.85 16.00
N ILE A 285 -11.33 -10.52 15.46
CA ILE A 285 -11.83 -10.31 14.11
C ILE A 285 -13.33 -10.04 14.19
N THR A 286 -13.75 -8.87 13.75
CA THR A 286 -15.17 -8.49 13.67
C THR A 286 -15.50 -8.14 12.22
N ILE A 287 -16.51 -8.80 11.66
CA ILE A 287 -16.98 -8.59 10.28
C ILE A 287 -18.48 -8.26 10.30
N GLN A 288 -18.84 -7.08 9.81
CA GLN A 288 -20.22 -6.56 9.82
C GLN A 288 -20.61 -6.03 8.44
N ASP A 289 -21.91 -6.05 8.14
CA ASP A 289 -22.49 -5.53 6.89
C ASP A 289 -21.87 -6.10 5.61
N SER A 290 -21.38 -7.34 5.66
CA SER A 290 -20.46 -7.88 4.64
C SER A 290 -21.03 -9.08 3.89
N THR A 291 -20.47 -9.32 2.69
CA THR A 291 -20.67 -10.55 1.92
C THR A 291 -19.38 -11.35 1.89
N ILE A 292 -19.44 -12.62 2.27
CA ILE A 292 -18.31 -13.54 2.28
C ILE A 292 -18.70 -14.81 1.53
N GLN A 293 -17.90 -15.19 0.54
CA GLN A 293 -18.00 -16.44 -0.19
C GLN A 293 -16.59 -17.04 -0.38
N VAL A 294 -16.28 -18.04 0.44
CA VAL A 294 -14.98 -18.72 0.46
C VAL A 294 -15.17 -20.24 0.45
N LYS A 295 -14.08 -20.99 0.23
CA LYS A 295 -14.08 -22.46 0.29
C LYS A 295 -14.28 -22.95 1.73
N SER A 296 -13.60 -22.34 2.69
CA SER A 296 -13.66 -22.72 4.11
C SER A 296 -13.41 -21.53 5.03
N LEU A 297 -13.83 -21.64 6.29
CA LEU A 297 -13.53 -20.60 7.30
C LEU A 297 -12.03 -20.54 7.61
N ALA A 298 -11.39 -21.68 7.85
CA ALA A 298 -9.99 -21.74 8.22
C ALA A 298 -9.25 -22.88 7.51
N ASN A 299 -7.96 -22.68 7.24
CA ASN A 299 -7.04 -23.72 6.76
C ASN A 299 -6.23 -24.33 7.92
N ARG A 300 -5.17 -23.66 8.40
CA ARG A 300 -4.45 -24.04 9.62
C ARG A 300 -4.82 -23.12 10.76
N LYS A 301 -4.87 -23.69 11.97
CA LYS A 301 -5.28 -23.00 13.19
C LYS A 301 -4.62 -23.59 14.43
N ASN A 302 -3.86 -22.76 15.14
CA ASN A 302 -3.41 -23.01 16.52
C ASN A 302 -3.17 -21.70 17.29
N MET A 303 -3.58 -20.56 16.72
CA MET A 303 -3.64 -19.27 17.40
C MET A 303 -5.02 -19.08 18.02
N LEU A 304 -5.10 -18.26 19.06
CA LEU A 304 -6.38 -17.86 19.63
C LEU A 304 -7.04 -16.86 18.68
N ALA A 305 -8.33 -17.07 18.41
CA ALA A 305 -9.10 -16.20 17.54
C ALA A 305 -10.48 -15.96 18.16
N ASN A 306 -10.80 -14.68 18.40
CA ASN A 306 -12.14 -14.24 18.79
C ASN A 306 -12.80 -13.71 17.52
N ILE A 307 -13.78 -14.45 17.00
CA ILE A 307 -14.36 -14.18 15.68
C ILE A 307 -15.84 -13.83 15.86
N GLU A 308 -16.21 -12.66 15.37
CA GLU A 308 -17.59 -12.22 15.23
C GLU A 308 -17.87 -11.92 13.76
N ILE A 309 -18.88 -12.58 13.18
CA ILE A 309 -19.33 -12.34 11.80
C ILE A 309 -20.83 -12.11 11.84
N CYS A 310 -21.28 -10.97 11.32
CA CYS A 310 -22.69 -10.60 11.25
C CYS A 310 -23.37 -10.58 12.63
N GLY A 311 -22.67 -10.10 13.66
CA GLY A 311 -23.17 -10.05 15.04
C GLY A 311 -23.22 -11.41 15.76
N GLN A 312 -22.68 -12.47 15.16
CA GLN A 312 -22.65 -13.81 15.74
C GLN A 312 -21.21 -14.20 16.08
N THR A 313 -20.98 -14.74 17.27
CA THR A 313 -19.72 -15.41 17.60
C THR A 313 -19.58 -16.67 16.76
N VAL A 314 -18.46 -16.82 16.06
CA VAL A 314 -18.19 -17.94 15.16
C VAL A 314 -17.04 -18.79 15.70
N ASP A 315 -17.26 -20.09 15.86
CA ASP A 315 -16.18 -21.04 16.14
C ASP A 315 -15.27 -21.17 14.91
N ILE A 316 -13.95 -21.08 15.09
CA ILE A 316 -12.95 -21.27 14.03
C ILE A 316 -12.98 -22.67 13.38
N ASN A 317 -13.73 -23.61 13.96
CA ASN A 317 -14.01 -24.95 13.45
C ASN A 317 -15.35 -25.06 12.71
N SER A 318 -16.12 -23.97 12.62
CA SER A 318 -17.36 -23.95 11.85
C SER A 318 -17.11 -24.36 10.40
N ARG A 319 -18.06 -25.11 9.85
CA ARG A 319 -18.12 -25.47 8.42
C ARG A 319 -18.76 -24.39 7.57
N GLN A 320 -19.41 -23.41 8.19
CA GLN A 320 -19.95 -22.27 7.48
C GLN A 320 -18.81 -21.55 6.75
N ASN A 321 -19.03 -21.20 5.50
CA ASN A 321 -18.07 -20.58 4.60
C ASN A 321 -18.71 -19.47 3.75
N THR A 322 -19.97 -19.15 4.04
CA THR A 322 -20.74 -18.10 3.39
C THR A 322 -21.48 -17.27 4.42
N TRP A 323 -21.44 -15.95 4.24
CA TRP A 323 -22.20 -14.98 5.03
C TRP A 323 -22.70 -13.88 4.11
N ASN A 324 -23.91 -13.39 4.39
CA ASN A 324 -24.46 -12.22 3.73
C ASN A 324 -25.28 -11.46 4.78
N CYS A 325 -24.72 -10.36 5.28
CA CYS A 325 -25.37 -9.52 6.29
C CYS A 325 -25.33 -8.03 5.95
N GLY A 326 -25.09 -7.68 4.70
CA GLY A 326 -25.16 -6.31 4.23
C GLY A 326 -25.17 -6.22 2.71
N SER A 327 -25.51 -5.05 2.20
CA SER A 327 -25.52 -4.75 0.76
C SER A 327 -24.12 -4.42 0.28
N ALA A 328 -23.50 -5.31 -0.50
CA ALA A 328 -22.22 -5.05 -1.16
C ALA A 328 -22.28 -3.77 -2.00
N SER A 329 -21.41 -2.78 -1.71
CA SER A 329 -21.42 -1.49 -2.43
C SER A 329 -20.34 -1.33 -3.50
N LEU A 330 -19.32 -2.20 -3.55
CA LEU A 330 -18.30 -2.18 -4.61
C LEU A 330 -18.47 -3.36 -5.53
N THR A 331 -18.45 -3.08 -6.83
CA THR A 331 -18.37 -4.09 -7.89
C THR A 331 -16.95 -4.09 -8.49
N PRO A 332 -16.51 -5.19 -9.14
CA PRO A 332 -15.23 -5.21 -9.86
C PRO A 332 -15.09 -4.03 -10.85
N ASP A 333 -16.20 -3.57 -11.41
CA ASP A 333 -16.23 -2.48 -12.39
C ASP A 333 -16.06 -1.10 -11.75
N SER A 334 -16.44 -0.91 -10.48
CA SER A 334 -16.43 0.39 -9.79
C SER A 334 -15.05 1.04 -9.62
N ILE A 335 -13.95 0.30 -9.85
CA ILE A 335 -12.57 0.82 -9.79
C ILE A 335 -11.77 0.48 -11.07
N SER A 336 -12.30 -0.38 -11.97
CA SER A 336 -11.57 -0.86 -13.16
C SER A 336 -11.98 -0.22 -14.48
N SER A 337 -13.12 0.49 -14.54
CA SER A 337 -13.51 1.26 -15.73
C SER A 337 -13.00 2.70 -15.66
N ASP A 338 -11.76 2.90 -16.12
CA ASP A 338 -11.35 3.97 -17.06
C ASP A 338 -9.89 3.76 -17.46
#